data_AF-A0A095TWB3-F1
#
_entry.id   AF-A0A095TWB3-F1
#
_cell.length_a   1.000
_cell.length_b   1.000
_cell.length_c   1.000
_cell.angle_alpha   90.00
_cell.angle_beta   90.00
_cell.angle_gamma   90.00
#
_symmetry.space_group_name_H-M   'P 1'
#
loop_
_entity.id
_entity.type
_entity.pdbx_description
1 polymer ?
#
loop_
_entity_poly.entity_id
_entity_poly.type
_entity_poly.pdbx_seq_one_letter_code
_entity_poly.pdbx_strand_id
1 'polypeptide(L)' 'MIGNALAWGRTGYSILEEGELNRETWALDIHHYLIAKPNGDNLPGRYTLDEAKAKIEALEKE' A
#
# COMPACT_ATOMS: atom_id res chain seq x y z
N MET A 1 -9.81 -5.29 -4.64
CA MET A 1 -8.90 -6.45 -4.83
C MET A 1 -7.49 -5.97 -4.49
N ILE A 2 -6.67 -6.80 -3.85
CA ILE A 2 -5.24 -6.46 -3.66
C ILE A 2 -4.45 -7.05 -4.82
N GLY A 3 -3.78 -6.19 -5.58
CA GLY A 3 -2.98 -6.55 -6.74
C GLY A 3 -1.59 -7.03 -6.40
N ASN A 4 -0.88 -6.18 -5.68
CA ASN A 4 0.51 -6.38 -5.30
C ASN A 4 0.77 -5.82 -3.89
N ALA A 5 1.83 -6.31 -3.27
CA ALA A 5 2.35 -5.82 -2.01
C ALA A 5 3.83 -5.45 -2.17
N LEU A 6 4.15 -4.17 -1.96
CA LEU A 6 5.51 -3.66 -1.99
C LEU A 6 6.03 -3.55 -0.56
N ALA A 7 7.12 -4.26 -0.24
CA ALA A 7 7.83 -4.05 1.02
C ALA A 7 8.48 -2.66 1.02
N TRP A 8 8.28 -1.89 2.09
CA TRP A 8 8.84 -0.55 2.23
C TRP A 8 9.28 -0.27 3.67
N GLY A 9 10.30 0.57 3.81
CA GLY A 9 10.95 0.83 5.10
C GLY A 9 11.89 -0.29 5.54
N ARG A 10 12.32 -0.26 6.80
CA ARG A 10 13.25 -1.20 7.43
C ARG A 10 12.58 -2.18 8.40
N THR A 11 11.38 -1.85 8.87
CA THR A 11 10.70 -2.52 9.98
C THR A 11 9.66 -3.54 9.49
N GLY A 12 9.52 -3.71 8.18
CA GLY A 12 8.63 -4.71 7.58
C GLY A 12 7.23 -4.20 7.22
N TYR A 13 7.08 -2.90 6.97
CA TYR A 13 5.83 -2.36 6.43
C TYR A 13 5.64 -2.78 4.97
N SER A 14 4.38 -2.92 4.56
CA SER A 14 4.01 -3.23 3.19
C SER A 14 3.02 -2.20 2.65
N ILE A 15 3.20 -1.76 1.42
CA ILE A 15 2.27 -0.92 0.68
C ILE A 15 1.46 -1.84 -0.24
N LEU A 16 0.13 -1.81 -0.10
CA LEU A 16 -0.77 -2.69 -0.83
C LEU A 16 -1.49 -1.90 -1.93
N GLU A 17 -1.47 -2.41 -3.16
CA GLU A 17 -2.24 -1.86 -4.28
C GLU A 17 -3.69 -2.31 -4.18
N GLU A 18 -4.60 -1.40 -3.84
CA GLU A 18 -6.03 -1.67 -3.86
C GLU A 18 -6.68 -1.09 -5.12
N GLY A 19 -7.34 -1.97 -5.86
CA GLY A 19 -7.93 -1.63 -7.14
C GLY A 19 -9.03 -2.58 -7.58
N GLU A 20 -9.45 -2.39 -8.82
CA GLU A 20 -10.41 -3.23 -9.52
C GLU A 20 -9.80 -3.82 -10.80
N LEU A 21 -10.16 -5.06 -11.11
CA LEU A 21 -9.74 -5.68 -12.36
C LEU A 21 -10.52 -5.05 -13.53
N ASN A 22 -9.80 -4.39 -14.44
CA ASN A 22 -10.38 -3.93 -15.68
C ASN A 22 -10.63 -5.15 -16.59
N ARG A 23 -11.90 -5.40 -16.94
CA ARG A 23 -12.32 -6.60 -17.69
C ARG A 23 -12.02 -6.53 -19.18
N GLU A 24 -11.70 -5.35 -19.70
CA GLU A 24 -11.36 -5.15 -21.11
C GLU A 24 -9.87 -5.36 -21.35
N THR A 25 -9.03 -4.82 -20.45
CA THR A 25 -7.57 -4.88 -20.57
C THR A 25 -6.95 -6.02 -19.76
N TRP A 26 -7.71 -6.61 -18.84
CA TRP A 26 -7.24 -7.59 -17.83
C TRP A 26 -6.15 -7.05 -16.89
N ALA A 27 -5.91 -5.74 -16.91
CA ALA A 27 -5.02 -5.08 -15.99
C ALA A 27 -5.75 -4.71 -14.70
N LEU A 28 -5.01 -4.58 -13.62
CA LEU A 28 -5.53 -3.98 -12.40
C LEU A 28 -5.50 -2.46 -12.52
N ASP A 29 -6.66 -1.82 -12.37
CA ASP A 29 -6.74 -0.38 -12.20
C ASP A 29 -6.57 -0.04 -10.73
N ILE A 30 -5.45 0.60 -10.39
CA ILE A 30 -5.08 0.92 -9.01
C ILE A 30 -5.78 2.24 -8.64
N HIS A 31 -6.68 2.18 -7.66
CA HIS A 31 -7.38 3.36 -7.19
C HIS A 31 -6.59 4.08 -6.09
N HIS A 32 -6.02 3.31 -5.17
CA HIS A 32 -5.27 3.84 -4.03
C HIS A 32 -4.40 2.76 -3.40
N TYR A 33 -3.56 3.19 -2.47
CA TYR A 33 -2.64 2.35 -1.73
C TYR A 33 -3.04 2.29 -0.26
N LEU A 34 -2.86 1.13 0.34
CA LEU A 34 -3.01 0.91 1.77
C LEU A 34 -1.63 0.63 2.37
N ILE A 35 -1.50 0.81 3.69
CA ILE A 35 -0.28 0.45 4.41
C ILE A 35 -0.62 -0.67 5.38
N ALA A 36 0.07 -1.80 5.26
CA ALA A 36 0.05 -2.88 6.23
C ALA A 36 1.27 -2.78 7.14
N LYS A 37 1.01 -2.92 8.44
CA LYS A 37 2.01 -2.98 9.50
C LYS A 37 2.72 -4.35 9.48
N PRO A 38 3.89 -4.46 10.14
CA PRO A 38 4.62 -5.73 10.24
C PRO A 38 3.83 -6.84 10.96
N ASN A 39 2.86 -6.47 11.80
CA ASN A 39 1.98 -7.40 12.48
C ASN A 39 0.79 -7.88 11.62
N GLY A 40 0.68 -7.40 10.37
CA GLY A 40 -0.39 -7.74 9.43
C GLY A 40 -1.63 -6.84 9.51
N ASP A 41 -1.70 -5.90 10.46
CA ASP A 41 -2.82 -4.94 10.53
C ASP A 41 -2.69 -3.84 9.48
N ASN A 42 -3.81 -3.44 8.89
CA ASN A 42 -3.84 -2.28 8.03
C ASN A 42 -3.90 -0.98 8.84
N LEU A 43 -3.08 -0.01 8.46
CA LEU A 43 -3.27 1.37 8.90
C LEU A 43 -4.54 1.94 8.26
N PRO A 44 -5.33 2.71 9.02
CA PRO A 44 -6.47 3.40 8.45
C PRO A 44 -6.01 4.45 7.44
N GLY A 45 -6.75 4.60 6.35
CA GLY A 45 -6.51 5.60 5.32
C GLY A 45 -6.34 5.01 3.94
N ARG A 46 -6.40 5.88 2.95
CA ARG A 46 -6.12 5.60 1.54
C ARG A 46 -5.09 6.61 1.08
N TYR A 47 -4.05 6.13 0.43
CA TYR A 47 -2.87 6.93 0.12
C TYR A 47 -2.58 6.86 -1.37
N THR A 48 -1.90 7.88 -1.90
CA THR A 48 -1.08 7.68 -3.10
C THR A 48 0.20 6.91 -2.74
N LEU A 49 0.92 6.42 -3.75
CA LEU A 49 2.17 5.68 -3.51
C LEU A 49 3.20 6.53 -2.76
N ASP A 50 3.32 7.80 -3.13
CA ASP A 50 4.27 8.73 -2.51
C ASP A 50 3.90 9.03 -1.04
N GLU A 51 2.62 9.30 -0.78
CA GLU A 51 2.12 9.50 0.58
C GLU A 51 2.31 8.25 1.45
N ALA A 52 2.10 7.06 0.90
CA ALA A 52 2.29 5.81 1.63
C ALA A 52 3.76 5.62 2.06
N LYS A 53 4.69 5.90 1.14
CA LYS A 53 6.13 5.84 1.42
C LYS A 53 6.54 6.85 2.48
N ALA A 54 6.14 8.11 2.29
CA ALA A 54 6.44 9.19 3.24
C ALA A 54 5.85 8.91 4.62
N LYS A 55 4.65 8.31 4.69
CA LYS A 55 4.02 7.94 5.96
C LYS A 55 4.80 6.84 6.69
N ILE A 56 5.25 5.81 5.98
CA ILE A 56 6.09 4.75 6.57
C ILE A 56 7.41 5.34 7.06
N GLU A 57 8.07 6.19 6.26
CA GLU A 57 9.31 6.84 6.66
C GLU A 57 9.16 7.75 7.88
N ALA A 58 8.00 8.37 8.06
CA ALA A 58 7.70 9.12 9.28
C ALA A 58 7.53 8.18 10.49
N LEU A 59 6.78 7.08 10.32
CA LEU A 59 6.54 6.09 11.39
C LEU A 59 7.81 5.37 11.84
N GLU A 60 8.83 5.25 10.99
CA GLU A 60 10.11 4.64 11.36
C GLU A 60 11.10 5.61 12.02
N LYS A 61 10.82 6.91 11.99
CA LYS A 61 11.62 7.93 12.68
C LYS A 61 11.13 8.20 14.10
N GLU A 62 9.90 7.82 14.41
CA GLU A 62 9.31 7.84 15.75
C GLU A 62 9.80 6.65 16.59
#